data_AF-A0A3A8JJN7-F1
#
_entry.id   AF-A0A3A8JJN7-F1
#
_cell.length_a   1.000
_cell.length_b   1.000
_cell.length_c   1.000
_cell.angle_alpha   90.00
_cell.angle_beta   90.00
_cell.angle_gamma   90.00
#
_symmetry.space_group_name_H-M   'P 1'
#
loop_
_entity.id
_entity.type
_entity.pdbx_description
1 polymer ?
#
loop_
_entity_poly.entity_id
_entity_poly.type
_entity_poly.pdbx_seq_one_letter_code
_entity_poly.pdbx_strand_id
1 'polypeptide(L)'
;MTITGWLQTLLFFALVLALTKPVGSYLFRVFEADTQPLPRLLGPVERALLRLGGVDREREQTWGQYTVALLAFSLLGVLILYVLQRLQHVLPFNPQGLPAVGPELAFNTAASFVANTNWQSYAGESTMSYATQMVGLTWQNFVSAAAGLGVALALARGLTRRPGPEGRKTLGNFWVDLVRGTLYVLLPLSFVAALFFVSQGVLQNLAPYHEVTTVEGVKQTLAFGPVASQEAIKMLGTNGGGFFNANSAHPFENP
;
A
#
# COMPACT_ATOMS: atom_id res chain seq x y z
N MET A 1 -23.51 -27.28 -1.19
CA MET A 1 -22.45 -26.64 -2.00
C MET A 1 -22.72 -26.92 -3.46
N THR A 2 -22.63 -25.92 -4.34
CA THR A 2 -22.93 -26.06 -5.78
C THR A 2 -21.68 -26.45 -6.57
N ILE A 3 -21.86 -27.04 -7.76
CA ILE A 3 -20.74 -27.36 -8.68
C ILE A 3 -19.97 -26.08 -9.04
N THR A 4 -20.68 -24.97 -9.27
CA THR A 4 -20.08 -23.66 -9.54
C THR A 4 -19.12 -23.22 -8.43
N GLY A 5 -19.49 -23.38 -7.15
CA GLY A 5 -18.62 -23.03 -6.03
C GLY A 5 -17.34 -23.87 -5.96
N TRP A 6 -17.44 -25.16 -6.28
CA TRP A 6 -16.25 -26.03 -6.39
C TRP A 6 -15.34 -25.60 -7.55
N LEU A 7 -15.91 -25.31 -8.72
CA LEU A 7 -15.14 -24.85 -9.87
C LEU A 7 -14.43 -23.51 -9.61
N GLN A 8 -15.11 -22.55 -8.97
CA GLN A 8 -14.51 -21.26 -8.59
C GLN A 8 -13.35 -21.46 -7.62
N THR A 9 -13.52 -22.31 -6.61
CA THR A 9 -12.46 -22.62 -5.63
C THR A 9 -11.26 -23.28 -6.28
N LEU A 10 -11.48 -24.28 -7.14
CA LEU A 10 -10.41 -24.95 -7.87
C LEU A 10 -9.67 -24.01 -8.82
N LEU A 11 -10.40 -23.18 -9.56
CA LEU A 11 -9.82 -22.19 -10.45
C LEU A 11 -8.96 -21.18 -9.68
N PHE A 12 -9.45 -20.69 -8.53
CA PHE A 12 -8.70 -19.78 -7.67
C PHE A 12 -7.37 -20.39 -7.22
N PHE A 13 -7.38 -21.60 -6.65
CA PHE A 13 -6.14 -22.25 -6.23
C PHE A 13 -5.22 -22.57 -7.40
N ALA A 14 -5.76 -22.99 -8.54
CA ALA A 14 -4.96 -23.24 -9.74
C ALA A 14 -4.22 -21.97 -10.22
N LEU A 15 -4.90 -20.82 -10.23
CA LEU A 15 -4.30 -19.53 -10.58
C LEU A 15 -3.23 -19.12 -9.57
N VAL A 16 -3.49 -19.25 -8.27
CA VAL A 16 -2.50 -18.94 -7.22
C VAL A 16 -1.25 -19.80 -7.41
N LEU A 17 -1.39 -21.12 -7.57
CA LEU A 17 -0.27 -22.03 -7.77
C LEU A 17 0.50 -21.73 -9.06
N ALA A 18 -0.20 -21.40 -10.15
CA ALA A 18 0.42 -21.01 -11.42
C ALA A 18 1.25 -19.73 -11.29
N LEU A 19 0.82 -18.78 -10.47
CA LEU A 19 1.51 -17.50 -10.23
C LEU A 19 2.65 -17.59 -9.21
N THR A 20 2.64 -18.56 -8.29
CA THR A 20 3.64 -18.69 -7.22
C THR A 20 5.08 -18.70 -7.74
N LYS A 21 5.39 -19.56 -8.72
CA LYS A 21 6.75 -19.69 -9.27
C LYS A 21 7.22 -18.44 -10.04
N PRO A 22 6.47 -17.89 -11.00
CA PRO A 22 6.91 -16.69 -11.73
C PRO A 22 7.06 -15.48 -10.80
N VAL A 23 6.09 -15.23 -9.91
CA VAL A 23 6.17 -14.11 -8.96
C VAL A 23 7.32 -14.32 -7.98
N GLY A 24 7.48 -15.52 -7.42
CA GLY A 24 8.60 -15.83 -6.52
C GLY A 24 9.97 -15.65 -7.17
N SER A 25 10.12 -16.07 -8.44
CA SER A 25 11.37 -15.88 -9.20
C SER A 25 11.65 -14.40 -9.47
N TYR A 26 10.61 -13.62 -9.76
CA TYR A 26 10.72 -12.17 -9.92
C TYR A 26 11.13 -11.48 -8.61
N LEU A 27 10.49 -11.82 -7.49
CA LEU A 27 10.85 -11.30 -6.16
C LEU A 27 12.31 -11.63 -5.82
N PHE A 28 12.74 -12.88 -6.04
CA PHE A 28 14.15 -13.25 -5.85
C PHE A 28 15.09 -12.37 -6.67
N ARG A 29 14.75 -12.11 -7.94
CA ARG A 29 15.54 -11.21 -8.80
C ARG A 29 15.55 -9.75 -8.31
N VAL A 30 14.46 -9.26 -7.74
CA VAL A 30 14.41 -7.89 -7.19
C VAL A 30 15.31 -7.76 -5.96
N PHE A 31 15.24 -8.72 -5.03
CA PHE A 31 15.86 -8.58 -3.71
C PHE A 31 17.26 -9.17 -3.58
N GLU A 32 17.55 -10.31 -4.23
CA GLU A 32 18.80 -11.06 -4.04
C GLU A 32 19.72 -11.07 -5.27
N ALA A 33 19.24 -10.75 -6.48
CA ALA A 33 20.11 -10.76 -7.66
C ALA A 33 20.99 -9.50 -7.74
N ASP A 34 22.17 -9.65 -8.37
CA ASP A 34 23.12 -8.56 -8.60
C ASP A 34 22.56 -7.45 -9.51
N THR A 35 21.61 -7.81 -10.39
CA THR A 35 20.99 -6.87 -11.34
C THR A 35 19.47 -6.87 -11.23
N GLN A 36 18.95 -5.76 -10.71
CA GLN A 36 17.51 -5.52 -10.58
C GLN A 36 16.84 -5.41 -11.96
N PRO A 37 15.53 -5.72 -12.07
CA PRO A 37 14.77 -5.53 -13.30
C PRO A 37 14.85 -4.10 -13.85
N LEU A 38 14.78 -3.92 -15.17
CA LEU A 38 14.77 -2.60 -15.82
C LEU A 38 15.84 -1.61 -15.29
N PRO A 39 17.12 -2.02 -15.19
CA PRO A 39 18.14 -1.26 -14.46
C PRO A 39 18.45 0.11 -15.06
N ARG A 40 18.14 0.32 -16.34
CA ARG A 40 18.31 1.61 -17.03
C ARG A 40 17.22 2.63 -16.65
N LEU A 41 16.01 2.17 -16.34
CA LEU A 41 14.87 3.02 -16.01
C LEU A 41 14.72 3.20 -14.50
N LEU A 42 14.65 2.09 -13.75
CA LEU A 42 14.37 2.10 -12.32
C LEU A 42 15.64 2.21 -11.46
N GLY A 43 16.79 1.76 -11.98
CA GLY A 43 18.06 1.83 -11.25
C GLY A 43 18.49 3.25 -10.87
N PRO A 44 18.40 4.27 -11.76
CA PRO A 44 18.65 5.66 -11.37
C PRO A 44 17.69 6.15 -10.29
N VAL A 45 16.41 5.76 -10.35
CA VAL A 45 15.38 6.14 -9.37
C VAL A 45 15.67 5.52 -8.01
N GLU A 46 15.97 4.21 -7.96
CA GLU A 46 16.40 3.52 -6.72
C GLU A 46 17.60 4.24 -6.09
N ARG A 47 18.63 4.54 -6.89
CA ARG A 47 19.83 5.24 -6.40
C ARG A 47 19.52 6.65 -5.89
N ALA A 48 18.63 7.38 -6.56
CA ALA A 48 18.23 8.71 -6.13
C ALA A 48 17.47 8.65 -4.80
N LEU A 49 16.48 7.76 -4.67
CA LEU A 49 15.69 7.58 -3.45
C LEU A 49 16.57 7.19 -2.26
N LEU A 50 17.48 6.22 -2.44
CA LEU A 50 18.41 5.80 -1.39
C LEU A 50 19.38 6.93 -1.00
N ARG A 51 19.92 7.68 -1.98
CA ARG A 51 20.81 8.82 -1.71
C ARG A 51 20.11 9.95 -0.96
N LEU A 52 18.86 10.28 -1.34
CA LEU A 52 18.06 11.28 -0.64
C LEU A 52 17.76 10.87 0.81
N GLY A 53 17.59 9.58 1.06
CA GLY A 53 17.47 9.03 2.40
C GLY A 53 18.80 8.87 3.16
N GLY A 54 19.94 9.24 2.57
CA GLY A 54 21.27 9.01 3.16
C GLY A 54 21.60 7.52 3.36
N VAL A 55 20.96 6.63 2.59
CA VAL A 55 21.11 5.18 2.71
C VAL A 55 22.23 4.70 1.81
N ASP A 56 23.25 4.11 2.44
CA ASP A 56 24.23 3.30 1.74
C ASP A 56 23.66 1.90 1.44
N ARG A 57 23.64 1.53 0.16
CA ARG A 57 23.07 0.26 -0.31
C ARG A 57 23.95 -0.94 0.05
N GLU A 58 25.26 -0.73 0.20
CA GLU A 58 26.23 -1.81 0.47
C GLU A 58 26.33 -2.11 1.96
N ARG A 59 25.85 -1.18 2.80
CA ARG A 59 25.85 -1.34 4.25
C ARG A 59 24.74 -2.29 4.68
N GLU A 60 25.13 -3.50 5.05
CA GLU A 60 24.22 -4.45 5.66
C GLU A 60 23.96 -4.16 7.15
N GLN A 61 22.79 -4.62 7.62
CA GLN A 61 22.29 -4.45 8.97
C GLN A 61 22.23 -5.80 9.70
N THR A 62 22.61 -5.79 10.97
CA THR A 62 22.27 -6.87 11.92
C THR A 62 20.79 -6.84 12.25
N TRP A 63 20.26 -7.93 12.83
CA TRP A 63 18.84 -8.02 13.19
C TRP A 63 18.37 -6.83 14.05
N GLY A 64 19.15 -6.41 15.05
CA GLY A 64 18.78 -5.30 15.92
C GLY A 64 18.72 -3.97 15.18
N GLN A 65 19.65 -3.72 14.25
CA GLN A 65 19.63 -2.52 13.40
C GLN A 65 18.43 -2.52 12.46
N TYR A 66 18.10 -3.67 11.88
CA TYR A 66 16.94 -3.84 11.00
C TYR A 66 15.64 -3.59 11.76
N THR A 67 15.49 -4.18 12.95
CA THR A 67 14.31 -3.99 13.82
C THR A 67 14.16 -2.53 14.24
N VAL A 68 15.23 -1.86 14.65
CA VAL A 68 15.17 -0.44 15.02
C VAL A 68 14.78 0.42 13.82
N ALA A 69 15.31 0.15 12.63
CA ALA A 69 14.95 0.88 11.41
C ALA A 69 13.46 0.71 11.07
N LEU A 70 12.94 -0.51 11.14
CA LEU A 70 11.52 -0.81 10.96
C LEU A 70 10.65 -0.06 11.97
N LEU A 71 10.94 -0.17 13.27
CA LEU A 71 10.14 0.46 14.32
C LEU A 71 10.18 2.00 14.23
N ALA A 72 11.33 2.58 13.94
CA ALA A 72 11.46 4.02 13.73
C ALA A 72 10.66 4.49 12.51
N PHE A 73 10.70 3.73 11.42
CA PHE A 73 9.91 4.01 10.22
C PHE A 73 8.40 3.94 10.50
N SER A 74 7.94 2.91 11.19
CA SER A 74 6.53 2.77 11.58
C SER A 74 6.08 3.89 12.51
N LEU A 75 6.89 4.26 13.51
CA LEU A 75 6.57 5.38 14.41
C LEU A 75 6.42 6.70 13.65
N LEU A 76 7.35 7.01 12.73
CA LEU A 76 7.26 8.18 11.87
C LEU A 76 6.02 8.12 10.97
N GLY A 77 5.69 6.94 10.43
CA GLY A 77 4.47 6.72 9.66
C GLY A 77 3.21 7.09 10.45
N VAL A 78 3.10 6.63 11.71
CA VAL A 78 1.98 6.97 12.60
C VAL A 78 1.89 8.47 12.81
N LEU A 79 3.02 9.11 13.14
CA LEU A 79 3.06 10.55 13.42
C LEU A 79 2.67 11.39 12.20
N ILE A 80 3.22 11.07 11.01
CA ILE A 80 2.92 11.78 9.78
C ILE A 80 1.45 11.61 9.42
N LEU A 81 0.92 10.39 9.44
CA LEU A 81 -0.48 10.14 9.08
C LEU A 81 -1.46 10.75 10.12
N TYR A 82 -1.09 10.75 11.40
CA TYR A 82 -1.85 11.43 12.44
C TYR A 82 -1.94 12.94 12.15
N VAL A 83 -0.80 13.60 11.94
CA VAL A 83 -0.75 15.05 11.66
C VAL A 83 -1.52 15.39 10.39
N LEU A 84 -1.40 14.58 9.34
CA LEU A 84 -2.11 14.78 8.08
C LEU A 84 -3.63 14.79 8.28
N GLN A 85 -4.17 13.82 9.02
CA GLN A 85 -5.59 13.76 9.35
C GLN A 85 -6.05 14.93 10.24
N ARG A 86 -5.23 15.34 11.21
CA ARG A 86 -5.49 16.50 12.07
C ARG A 86 -5.49 17.82 11.31
N LEU A 87 -4.71 17.90 10.23
CA LEU A 87 -4.59 19.07 9.37
C LEU A 87 -5.42 18.97 8.09
N GLN A 88 -6.26 17.95 7.90
CA GLN A 88 -6.91 17.72 6.60
C GLN A 88 -7.76 18.89 6.09
N HIS A 89 -8.30 19.69 6.99
CA HIS A 89 -9.14 20.86 6.69
C HIS A 89 -8.38 21.99 5.99
N VAL A 90 -7.04 22.05 6.12
CA VAL A 90 -6.19 23.04 5.42
C VAL A 90 -5.42 22.45 4.24
N LEU A 91 -5.50 21.13 4.02
CA LEU A 91 -4.84 20.48 2.89
C LEU A 91 -5.62 20.70 1.59
N PRO A 92 -4.94 20.71 0.43
CA PRO A 92 -5.61 20.76 -0.86
C PRO A 92 -6.48 19.51 -1.10
N PHE A 93 -7.27 19.49 -2.17
CA PHE A 93 -8.11 18.35 -2.54
C PHE A 93 -9.12 17.96 -1.44
N ASN A 94 -9.75 18.97 -0.84
CA ASN A 94 -10.87 18.82 0.08
C ASN A 94 -12.12 19.53 -0.47
N PRO A 95 -12.72 19.03 -1.57
CA PRO A 95 -13.84 19.72 -2.23
C PRO A 95 -15.09 19.82 -1.35
N GLN A 96 -15.23 18.94 -0.36
CA GLN A 96 -16.36 18.92 0.56
C GLN A 96 -16.12 19.75 1.83
N GLY A 97 -14.94 20.36 1.99
CA GLY A 97 -14.62 21.15 3.18
C GLY A 97 -14.66 20.35 4.49
N LEU A 98 -14.27 19.08 4.45
CA LEU A 98 -14.30 18.20 5.63
C LEU A 98 -13.40 18.74 6.75
N PRO A 99 -13.85 18.72 8.02
CA PRO A 99 -13.10 19.25 9.15
C PRO A 99 -11.93 18.35 9.55
N ALA A 100 -11.09 18.78 10.48
CA ALA A 100 -10.06 17.94 11.08
C ALA A 100 -10.63 16.63 11.68
N VAL A 101 -10.05 15.48 11.36
CA VAL A 101 -10.45 14.19 11.96
C VAL A 101 -10.17 14.22 13.45
N GLY A 102 -11.12 13.89 14.33
CA GLY A 102 -10.98 13.84 15.80
C GLY A 102 -9.71 13.10 16.27
N PRO A 103 -9.10 13.48 17.42
CA PRO A 103 -7.77 12.99 17.81
C PRO A 103 -7.73 11.47 18.03
N GLU A 104 -8.76 10.90 18.65
CA GLU A 104 -8.85 9.46 18.90
C GLU A 104 -8.97 8.67 17.59
N LEU A 105 -9.82 9.14 16.68
CA LEU A 105 -10.01 8.54 15.36
C LEU A 105 -8.74 8.66 14.51
N ALA A 106 -8.11 9.84 14.48
CA ALA A 106 -6.87 10.05 13.75
C ALA A 106 -5.74 9.12 14.23
N PHE A 107 -5.63 8.92 15.55
CA PHE A 107 -4.67 7.99 16.13
C PHE A 107 -4.99 6.53 15.75
N ASN A 108 -6.24 6.12 15.91
CA ASN A 108 -6.69 4.78 15.56
C ASN A 108 -6.42 4.46 14.07
N THR A 109 -6.83 5.34 13.17
CA THR A 109 -6.60 5.19 11.73
C THR A 109 -5.11 5.19 11.40
N ALA A 110 -4.32 6.08 12.00
CA ALA A 110 -2.88 6.13 11.74
C ALA A 110 -2.17 4.84 12.17
N ALA A 111 -2.45 4.37 13.39
CA ALA A 111 -1.90 3.11 13.90
C ALA A 111 -2.36 1.92 13.02
N SER A 112 -3.61 1.92 12.59
CA SER A 112 -4.17 0.81 11.84
C SER A 112 -3.59 0.66 10.42
N PHE A 113 -3.44 1.77 9.69
CA PHE A 113 -2.86 1.75 8.35
C PHE A 113 -1.36 1.42 8.39
N VAL A 114 -0.62 1.96 9.37
CA VAL A 114 0.81 1.64 9.54
C VAL A 114 1.01 0.17 9.93
N ALA A 115 0.08 -0.39 10.71
CA ALA A 115 0.08 -1.80 11.08
C ALA A 115 -0.47 -2.73 9.98
N ASN A 116 -0.73 -2.23 8.76
CA ASN A 116 -1.30 -3.00 7.64
C ASN A 116 -2.64 -3.68 7.97
N THR A 117 -3.38 -3.14 8.94
CA THR A 117 -4.67 -3.67 9.42
C THR A 117 -5.83 -2.97 8.74
N ASN A 118 -5.69 -1.65 8.54
CA ASN A 118 -6.67 -0.78 7.92
C ASN A 118 -8.10 -0.93 8.46
N TRP A 119 -8.21 -1.06 9.77
CA TRP A 119 -9.44 -0.91 10.51
C TRP A 119 -10.06 0.47 10.28
N GLN A 120 -11.37 0.48 10.05
CA GLN A 120 -12.14 1.69 9.77
C GLN A 120 -13.31 1.76 10.75
N SER A 121 -13.22 2.67 11.72
CA SER A 121 -14.36 3.09 12.55
C SER A 121 -14.97 4.39 12.05
N TYR A 122 -14.95 4.59 10.73
CA TYR A 122 -15.41 5.80 10.04
C TYR A 122 -15.95 5.47 8.65
N ALA A 123 -16.83 6.32 8.14
CA ALA A 123 -17.24 6.29 6.74
C ALA A 123 -16.32 7.21 5.92
N GLY A 124 -15.65 6.64 4.92
CA GLY A 124 -14.60 7.36 4.19
C GLY A 124 -15.11 8.60 3.45
N GLU A 125 -16.30 8.50 2.85
CA GLU A 125 -16.98 9.57 2.11
C GLU A 125 -17.44 10.76 2.97
N SER A 126 -17.57 10.60 4.28
CA SER A 126 -17.98 11.68 5.18
C SER A 126 -16.89 12.13 6.14
N THR A 127 -15.76 11.41 6.19
CA THR A 127 -14.70 11.64 7.18
C THR A 127 -13.37 12.05 6.55
N MET A 128 -12.98 11.46 5.41
CA MET A 128 -11.64 11.62 4.86
C MET A 128 -11.65 12.43 3.57
N SER A 129 -10.87 13.52 3.54
CA SER A 129 -10.59 14.29 2.32
C SER A 129 -9.79 13.48 1.29
N TYR A 130 -9.82 13.91 0.02
CA TYR A 130 -9.08 13.21 -1.04
C TYR A 130 -7.57 13.26 -0.78
N ALA A 131 -7.03 14.39 -0.29
CA ALA A 131 -5.63 14.43 0.11
C ALA A 131 -5.31 13.39 1.17
N THR A 132 -6.15 13.25 2.20
CA THR A 132 -5.92 12.25 3.26
C THR A 132 -5.91 10.83 2.72
N GLN A 133 -6.87 10.49 1.84
CA GLN A 133 -6.94 9.19 1.18
C GLN A 133 -5.70 8.94 0.27
N MET A 134 -5.30 9.92 -0.53
CA MET A 134 -4.21 9.79 -1.51
C MET A 134 -2.81 9.81 -0.90
N VAL A 135 -2.48 10.87 -0.14
CA VAL A 135 -1.10 11.10 0.33
C VAL A 135 -0.86 10.54 1.72
N GLY A 136 -1.93 10.20 2.45
CA GLY A 136 -1.87 9.55 3.76
C GLY A 136 -2.10 8.05 3.66
N LEU A 137 -3.36 7.67 3.44
CA LEU A 137 -3.82 6.29 3.53
C LEU A 137 -3.22 5.40 2.43
N THR A 138 -3.26 5.85 1.17
CA THR A 138 -2.68 5.10 0.05
C THR A 138 -1.16 4.99 0.18
N TRP A 139 -0.47 6.05 0.64
CA TRP A 139 0.96 5.98 0.93
C TRP A 139 1.26 4.91 1.99
N GLN A 140 0.52 4.88 3.09
CA GLN A 140 0.67 3.84 4.11
C GLN A 140 0.43 2.44 3.54
N ASN A 141 -0.60 2.25 2.70
CA ASN A 141 -0.86 0.96 2.06
C ASN A 141 0.33 0.39 1.26
N PHE A 142 1.17 1.27 0.68
CA PHE A 142 2.39 0.84 0.00
C PHE A 142 3.49 0.50 0.99
N VAL A 143 3.74 1.35 1.98
CA VAL A 143 4.92 1.22 2.83
C VAL A 143 4.73 0.21 3.96
N SER A 144 3.50 0.00 4.45
CA SER A 144 3.18 -1.08 5.41
C SER A 144 3.37 -2.45 4.75
N ALA A 145 2.87 -2.63 3.53
CA ALA A 145 3.04 -3.85 2.76
C ALA A 145 4.51 -4.12 2.40
N ALA A 146 5.25 -3.08 1.97
CA ALA A 146 6.68 -3.20 1.69
C ALA A 146 7.50 -3.51 2.96
N ALA A 147 7.15 -2.93 4.11
CA ALA A 147 7.78 -3.26 5.38
C ALA A 147 7.53 -4.72 5.79
N GLY A 148 6.29 -5.22 5.62
CA GLY A 148 5.96 -6.63 5.84
C GLY A 148 6.75 -7.58 4.92
N LEU A 149 6.89 -7.22 3.64
CA LEU A 149 7.73 -7.95 2.69
C LEU A 149 9.20 -7.94 3.13
N GLY A 150 9.72 -6.79 3.59
CA GLY A 150 11.07 -6.66 4.14
C GLY A 150 11.30 -7.58 5.34
N VAL A 151 10.35 -7.68 6.28
CA VAL A 151 10.45 -8.60 7.41
C VAL A 151 10.46 -10.07 6.96
N ALA A 152 9.62 -10.44 5.99
CA ALA A 152 9.63 -11.79 5.43
C ALA A 152 10.98 -12.13 4.77
N LEU A 153 11.58 -11.18 4.05
CA LEU A 153 12.91 -11.31 3.46
C LEU A 153 14.01 -11.40 4.53
N ALA A 154 13.95 -10.56 5.56
CA ALA A 154 14.89 -10.60 6.68
C ALA A 154 14.84 -11.95 7.40
N LEU A 155 13.65 -12.53 7.59
CA LEU A 155 13.49 -13.87 8.13
C LEU A 155 14.09 -14.93 7.20
N ALA A 156 13.79 -14.88 5.90
CA ALA A 156 14.33 -15.82 4.91
C ALA A 156 15.88 -15.78 4.88
N ARG A 157 16.47 -14.58 4.83
CA ARG A 157 17.92 -14.36 4.94
C ARG A 157 18.47 -14.85 6.28
N GLY A 158 17.72 -14.65 7.35
CA GLY A 158 17.99 -15.16 8.70
C GLY A 158 18.05 -16.68 8.77
N LEU A 159 17.42 -17.40 7.85
CA LEU A 159 17.49 -18.87 7.76
C LEU A 159 18.57 -19.33 6.78
N THR A 160 18.71 -18.67 5.63
CA THR A 160 19.57 -19.14 4.52
C THR A 160 21.02 -18.66 4.59
N ARG A 161 21.27 -17.43 5.06
CA ARG A 161 22.62 -16.85 5.11
C ARG A 161 23.44 -17.46 6.24
N ARG A 162 24.75 -17.55 6.07
CA ARG A 162 25.70 -17.94 7.13
C ARG A 162 26.46 -16.71 7.62
N PRO A 163 26.91 -16.68 8.89
CA PRO A 163 27.82 -15.63 9.36
C PRO A 163 29.09 -15.60 8.49
N GLY A 164 29.57 -14.40 8.18
CA GLY A 164 30.83 -14.23 7.45
C GLY A 164 32.07 -14.54 8.32
N PRO A 165 33.27 -14.63 7.73
CA PRO A 165 34.51 -14.98 8.43
C PRO A 165 34.89 -14.02 9.56
N GLU A 166 34.48 -12.75 9.47
CA GLU A 166 34.90 -11.66 10.38
C GLU A 166 33.76 -11.05 11.21
N GLY A 167 32.51 -11.58 11.18
CA GLY A 167 31.40 -10.81 11.74
C GLY A 167 30.08 -11.52 12.07
N ARG A 168 29.15 -10.71 12.59
CA ARG A 168 27.78 -11.10 12.95
C ARG A 168 26.94 -11.37 11.71
N LYS A 169 25.95 -12.25 11.84
CA LYS A 169 24.95 -12.51 10.79
C LYS A 169 24.14 -11.24 10.47
N THR A 170 24.07 -10.91 9.19
CA THR A 170 23.36 -9.74 8.65
C THR A 170 22.14 -10.17 7.85
N LEU A 171 21.15 -9.27 7.75
CA LEU A 171 19.84 -9.53 7.14
C LEU A 171 19.56 -8.65 5.91
N GLY A 172 20.60 -8.06 5.32
CA GLY A 172 20.45 -7.04 4.27
C GLY A 172 20.21 -5.66 4.87
N ASN A 173 19.40 -4.82 4.21
CA ASN A 173 19.16 -3.44 4.63
C ASN A 173 17.68 -3.08 4.48
N PHE A 174 17.04 -2.71 5.60
CA PHE A 174 15.60 -2.42 5.65
C PHE A 174 15.16 -1.36 4.64
N TRP A 175 15.95 -0.29 4.49
CA TRP A 175 15.60 0.81 3.59
C TRP A 175 15.69 0.40 2.12
N VAL A 176 16.66 -0.46 1.79
CA VAL A 176 16.79 -1.03 0.45
C VAL A 176 15.61 -1.97 0.16
N ASP A 177 15.24 -2.82 1.11
CA ASP A 177 14.10 -3.71 0.95
C ASP A 177 12.78 -2.94 0.80
N LEU A 178 12.59 -1.89 1.61
CA LEU A 178 11.43 -1.01 1.54
C LEU A 178 11.32 -0.34 0.16
N VAL A 179 12.39 0.33 -0.28
CA VAL A 179 12.43 1.01 -1.58
C VAL A 179 12.22 0.01 -2.72
N ARG A 180 12.86 -1.16 -2.68
CA ARG A 180 12.73 -2.15 -3.74
C ARG A 180 11.34 -2.77 -3.80
N GLY A 181 10.76 -3.10 -2.64
CA GLY A 181 9.40 -3.61 -2.54
C GLY A 181 8.39 -2.62 -3.12
N THR A 182 8.51 -1.34 -2.76
CA THR A 182 7.63 -0.31 -3.32
C THR A 182 7.87 -0.09 -4.81
N LEU A 183 9.12 0.14 -5.24
CA LEU A 183 9.45 0.57 -6.60
C LEU A 183 9.33 -0.54 -7.66
N TYR A 184 9.78 -1.75 -7.34
CA TYR A 184 9.85 -2.85 -8.32
C TYR A 184 8.68 -3.81 -8.26
N VAL A 185 7.93 -3.85 -7.15
CA VAL A 185 6.85 -4.81 -6.93
C VAL A 185 5.51 -4.11 -6.85
N LEU A 186 5.28 -3.35 -5.77
CA LEU A 186 3.96 -2.83 -5.46
C LEU A 186 3.51 -1.77 -6.46
N LEU A 187 4.33 -0.74 -6.72
CA LEU A 187 3.97 0.37 -7.60
C LEU A 187 3.62 -0.08 -9.03
N PRO A 188 4.45 -0.86 -9.74
CA PRO A 188 4.13 -1.26 -11.12
C PRO A 188 2.91 -2.18 -11.19
N LEU A 189 2.77 -3.13 -10.26
CA LEU A 189 1.60 -4.03 -10.24
C LEU A 189 0.32 -3.29 -9.88
N SER A 190 0.35 -2.40 -8.86
CA SER A 190 -0.79 -1.56 -8.52
C SER A 190 -1.15 -0.59 -9.62
N PHE A 191 -0.18 -0.06 -10.38
CA PHE A 191 -0.46 0.81 -11.51
C PHE A 191 -1.25 0.07 -12.62
N VAL A 192 -0.80 -1.13 -13.00
CA VAL A 192 -1.49 -1.96 -14.00
C VAL A 192 -2.88 -2.39 -13.49
N ALA A 193 -2.98 -2.79 -12.23
CA ALA A 193 -4.26 -3.17 -11.63
C ALA A 193 -5.24 -1.99 -11.54
N ALA A 194 -4.77 -0.79 -11.19
CA ALA A 194 -5.62 0.41 -11.14
C ALA A 194 -6.17 0.75 -12.54
N LEU A 195 -5.36 0.66 -13.59
CA LEU A 195 -5.84 0.86 -14.97
C LEU A 195 -6.88 -0.19 -15.37
N PHE A 196 -6.65 -1.45 -15.00
CA PHE A 196 -7.62 -2.51 -15.22
C PHE A 196 -8.94 -2.21 -14.49
N PHE A 197 -8.88 -1.86 -13.20
CA PHE A 197 -10.05 -1.50 -12.40
C PHE A 197 -10.83 -0.30 -12.96
N VAL A 198 -10.14 0.75 -13.39
CA VAL A 198 -10.79 1.88 -14.08
C VAL A 198 -11.51 1.42 -15.34
N SER A 199 -10.91 0.49 -16.12
CA SER A 199 -11.56 -0.03 -17.32
C SER A 199 -12.81 -0.88 -17.03
N GLN A 200 -12.92 -1.44 -15.82
CA GLN A 200 -14.10 -2.19 -15.37
C GLN A 200 -15.15 -1.31 -14.66
N GLY A 201 -14.85 -0.03 -14.39
CA GLY A 201 -15.81 0.93 -13.81
C GLY A 201 -15.48 1.43 -12.40
N VAL A 202 -14.32 1.07 -11.84
CA VAL A 202 -13.84 1.63 -10.55
C VAL A 202 -13.53 3.12 -10.74
N LEU A 203 -13.94 3.93 -9.77
CA LEU A 203 -13.83 5.38 -9.88
C LEU A 203 -12.37 5.86 -9.76
N GLN A 204 -11.96 6.84 -10.57
CA GLN A 204 -10.65 7.50 -10.41
C GLN A 204 -10.71 8.94 -10.92
N ASN A 205 -11.10 9.88 -10.06
CA ASN A 205 -11.08 11.31 -10.37
C ASN A 205 -10.89 12.19 -9.11
N LEU A 206 -10.75 13.50 -9.32
CA LEU A 206 -10.66 14.50 -8.23
C LEU A 206 -11.84 15.49 -8.28
N ALA A 207 -12.95 15.11 -8.92
CA ALA A 207 -14.11 15.96 -9.03
C ALA A 207 -14.84 16.07 -7.66
N PRO A 208 -15.52 17.20 -7.38
CA PRO A 208 -16.41 17.32 -6.23
C PRO A 208 -17.53 16.26 -6.28
N TYR A 209 -18.25 16.13 -5.15
CA TYR A 209 -19.39 15.22 -5.09
C TYR A 209 -20.46 15.67 -6.08
N HIS A 210 -21.05 14.69 -6.75
CA HIS A 210 -21.95 14.93 -7.86
C HIS A 210 -23.39 14.71 -7.41
N GLU A 211 -24.21 15.76 -7.46
CA GLU A 211 -25.66 15.62 -7.24
C GLU A 211 -26.33 15.05 -8.49
N VAL A 212 -27.16 14.02 -8.30
CA VAL A 212 -28.02 13.45 -9.33
C VAL A 212 -29.47 13.53 -8.89
N THR A 213 -30.36 13.85 -9.82
CA THR A 213 -31.81 13.67 -9.64
C THR A 213 -32.17 12.28 -10.12
N THR A 214 -32.70 11.43 -9.24
CA THR A 214 -33.10 10.07 -9.58
C THR A 214 -34.30 10.08 -10.52
N VAL A 215 -34.61 8.93 -11.11
CA VAL A 215 -35.80 8.75 -11.97
C VAL A 215 -37.11 9.03 -11.24
N GLU A 216 -37.12 8.93 -9.91
CA GLU A 216 -38.26 9.28 -9.04
C GLU A 216 -38.29 10.76 -8.65
N GLY A 217 -37.32 11.56 -9.11
CA GLY A 217 -37.21 12.99 -8.80
C GLY A 217 -36.50 13.30 -7.48
N VAL A 218 -35.95 12.30 -6.79
CA VAL A 218 -35.22 12.49 -5.51
C VAL A 218 -33.80 12.94 -5.77
N LYS A 219 -33.26 13.87 -4.98
CA LYS A 219 -31.85 14.24 -5.04
C LYS A 219 -30.99 13.22 -4.30
N GLN A 220 -29.93 12.75 -4.93
CA GLN A 220 -28.90 11.90 -4.35
C GLN A 220 -27.52 12.50 -4.59
N THR A 221 -26.65 12.47 -3.58
CA THR A 221 -25.24 12.87 -3.72
C THR A 221 -24.38 11.64 -3.94
N LEU A 222 -23.58 11.64 -5.00
CA LEU A 222 -22.60 10.60 -5.30
C LEU A 222 -21.22 11.03 -4.80
N ALA A 223 -20.65 10.24 -3.89
CA ALA A 223 -19.31 10.44 -3.40
C ALA A 223 -18.28 10.05 -4.47
N PHE A 224 -17.43 11.00 -4.85
CA PHE A 224 -16.38 10.79 -5.83
C PHE A 224 -14.98 10.69 -5.19
N GLY A 225 -13.95 10.43 -5.99
CA GLY A 225 -12.57 10.38 -5.52
C GLY A 225 -11.63 9.46 -6.32
N PRO A 226 -10.35 9.43 -5.92
CA PRO A 226 -9.29 8.64 -6.55
C PRO A 226 -9.26 7.19 -6.03
N VAL A 227 -10.34 6.44 -6.29
CA VAL A 227 -10.61 5.14 -5.68
C VAL A 227 -9.71 4.03 -6.24
N ALA A 228 -9.60 3.90 -7.56
CA ALA A 228 -8.89 2.79 -8.21
C ALA A 228 -7.42 2.69 -7.81
N SER A 229 -6.75 3.82 -7.61
CA SER A 229 -5.35 3.85 -7.15
C SER A 229 -5.18 3.28 -5.74
N GLN A 230 -6.16 3.53 -4.86
CA GLN A 230 -6.17 2.98 -3.50
C GLN A 230 -6.62 1.51 -3.51
N GLU A 231 -7.62 1.17 -4.33
CA GLU A 231 -8.12 -0.20 -4.52
C GLU A 231 -7.00 -1.17 -4.92
N ALA A 232 -6.20 -0.77 -5.89
CA ALA A 232 -5.12 -1.60 -6.42
C ALA A 232 -4.08 -1.98 -5.35
N ILE A 233 -3.62 -1.00 -4.56
CA ILE A 233 -2.64 -1.29 -3.49
C ILE A 233 -3.29 -1.93 -2.27
N LYS A 234 -4.56 -1.63 -1.95
CA LYS A 234 -5.19 -2.25 -0.78
C LYS A 234 -5.38 -3.75 -0.98
N MET A 235 -5.70 -4.18 -2.20
CA MET A 235 -5.85 -5.59 -2.57
C MET A 235 -4.49 -6.28 -2.68
N LEU A 236 -3.53 -5.67 -3.39
CA LEU A 236 -2.21 -6.25 -3.60
C LEU A 236 -1.39 -6.37 -2.31
N GLY A 237 -1.38 -5.32 -1.49
CA GLY A 237 -0.64 -5.27 -0.22
C GLY A 237 -1.37 -5.88 0.97
N THR A 238 -2.52 -6.54 0.73
CA THR A 238 -3.37 -7.14 1.76
C THR A 238 -3.67 -6.17 2.91
N ASN A 239 -3.93 -4.91 2.56
CA ASN A 239 -4.21 -3.85 3.54
C ASN A 239 -5.69 -3.87 3.92
N GLY A 240 -6.58 -3.83 2.92
CA GLY A 240 -8.03 -3.94 3.12
C GLY A 240 -8.78 -2.66 3.47
N GLY A 241 -8.15 -1.49 3.56
CA GLY A 241 -8.84 -0.23 3.85
C GLY A 241 -9.56 0.37 2.64
N GLY A 242 -10.88 0.41 2.68
CA GLY A 242 -11.74 0.91 1.61
C GLY A 242 -11.76 2.43 1.49
N PHE A 243 -12.06 2.93 0.30
CA PHE A 243 -12.27 4.36 0.10
C PHE A 243 -13.61 4.80 0.70
N PHE A 244 -14.64 3.98 0.55
CA PHE A 244 -15.98 4.16 1.10
C PHE A 244 -16.22 3.24 2.30
N ASN A 245 -17.26 3.54 3.09
CA ASN A 245 -17.65 2.72 4.24
C ASN A 245 -17.92 1.25 3.87
N ALA A 246 -18.54 1.01 2.71
CA ALA A 246 -18.88 -0.34 2.24
C ALA A 246 -17.71 -1.09 1.59
N ASN A 247 -16.54 -0.45 1.42
CA ASN A 247 -15.32 -1.08 0.92
C ASN A 247 -15.56 -1.84 -0.40
N SER A 248 -15.04 -3.06 -0.57
CA SER A 248 -15.20 -3.88 -1.78
C SER A 248 -16.63 -4.40 -2.05
N ALA A 249 -17.63 -4.00 -1.26
CA ALA A 249 -19.05 -4.15 -1.62
C ALA A 249 -19.64 -2.90 -2.29
N HIS A 250 -18.89 -1.79 -2.33
CA HIS A 250 -19.30 -0.56 -2.99
C HIS A 250 -19.09 -0.67 -4.52
N PRO A 251 -20.09 -0.33 -5.36
CA PRO A 251 -19.97 -0.44 -6.81
C PRO A 251 -18.80 0.34 -7.43
N PHE A 252 -18.41 1.47 -6.82
CA PHE A 252 -17.24 2.24 -7.26
C PHE A 252 -15.88 1.68 -6.81
N GLU A 253 -15.86 0.66 -5.95
CA GLU A 253 -14.63 -0.06 -5.54
C GLU A 253 -14.53 -1.43 -6.22
N ASN A 254 -15.66 -2.11 -6.47
CA ASN A 254 -15.70 -3.44 -7.07
C ASN A 254 -16.98 -3.63 -7.93
N PRO A 255 -16.98 -3.11 -9.18
CA PRO A 255 -18.11 -3.18 -10.10
C PRO A 255 -18.36 -4.58 -10.69
#